data_AF-A0A8T3BNU8-F1
#
_entry.id   AF-A0A8T3BNU8-F1
#
_cell.length_a   1.000
_cell.length_b   1.000
_cell.length_c   1.000
_cell.angle_alpha   90.00
_cell.angle_beta   90.00
_cell.angle_gamma   90.00
#
_symmetry.space_group_name_H-M   'P 1'
#
loop_
_entity.id
_entity.type
_entity.pdbx_description
1 polymer ?
#
loop_
_entity_poly.entity_id
_entity_poly.type
_entity_poly.pdbx_seq_one_letter_code
_entity_poly.pdbx_strand_id
1 'polypeptide(L)'
;MLDLGQGLEENLDAKVDALLNVEKQMRLAGDVAGTKKAVIEIVELCYKARAWKTLNDQIVLIAKRRGQLKQAVTAMVQQAMQYIDDTPDIDTRVELIKALNNVSAGKIYVEIERARLIKKLAKIKEEQGLIAEAAELMQEIAVETFGAMAKTEKIAFILEQVRLCLDREDYVRAQILSRKISPRVFDVDPSKEKKKPKEGDNVVQEAPGDIPSLQELKRIYYELMIRKICWYLVLSPHDPMQSSLLNATLDDKNLSEIPHFRLLLKQLVTMEVIQWTSLWNMYKDEFESENNLLGGPLVPKAAEDLKLRIIEHEAEKHLSEMVVASSLIAKIDRPMGIVSFQTAKDSNEVLNSWALNLEKLLDLVEKSCHQIHKETMVHKAVLKA
;
A
#
# COMPACT_ATOMS: atom_id res chain seq x y z
N MET A 1 21.52 46.32 -23.74
CA MET A 1 21.56 44.87 -23.51
C MET A 1 20.17 44.20 -23.58
N LEU A 2 19.12 44.91 -24.06
CA LEU A 2 17.75 44.39 -24.18
C LEU A 2 17.34 43.96 -25.61
N ASP A 3 18.25 44.06 -26.58
CA ASP A 3 17.94 43.88 -28.02
C ASP A 3 18.35 42.52 -28.61
N LEU A 4 19.04 41.68 -27.82
CA LEU A 4 19.50 40.35 -28.28
C LEU A 4 18.51 39.22 -27.98
N GLY A 5 17.56 39.43 -27.06
CA GLY A 5 16.53 38.45 -26.71
C GLY A 5 15.37 38.39 -27.71
N GLN A 6 14.92 39.55 -28.20
CA GLN A 6 13.76 39.64 -29.11
C GLN A 6 14.05 39.07 -30.51
N GLY A 7 15.26 39.25 -31.05
CA GLY A 7 15.62 38.70 -32.36
C GLY A 7 15.76 37.16 -32.40
N LEU A 8 15.95 36.50 -31.25
CA LEU A 8 15.96 35.05 -31.13
C LEU A 8 14.54 34.47 -31.02
N GLU A 9 13.64 35.15 -30.32
CA GLU A 9 12.22 34.78 -30.22
C GLU A 9 11.48 34.98 -31.55
N GLU A 10 11.68 36.10 -32.26
CA GLU A 10 11.06 36.32 -33.57
C GLU A 10 11.49 35.28 -34.64
N ASN A 11 12.75 34.83 -34.56
CA ASN A 11 13.27 33.80 -35.47
C ASN A 11 12.76 32.39 -35.09
N LEU A 12 12.43 32.17 -33.81
CA LEU A 12 11.80 30.94 -33.35
C LEU A 12 10.36 30.85 -33.88
N ASP A 13 9.56 31.89 -33.67
CA ASP A 13 8.15 31.89 -34.06
C ASP A 13 8.01 31.74 -35.58
N ALA A 14 8.84 32.42 -36.37
CA ALA A 14 8.87 32.25 -37.82
C ALA A 14 9.21 30.80 -38.25
N LYS A 15 10.14 30.14 -37.55
CA LYS A 15 10.51 28.73 -37.83
C LYS A 15 9.41 27.77 -37.40
N VAL A 16 8.77 28.02 -36.27
CA VAL A 16 7.62 27.24 -35.78
C VAL A 16 6.46 27.36 -36.77
N ASP A 17 6.14 28.57 -37.25
CA ASP A 17 5.10 28.80 -38.24
C ASP A 17 5.39 28.13 -39.59
N ALA A 18 6.65 28.15 -40.03
CA ALA A 18 7.08 27.42 -41.22
C ALA A 18 6.83 25.90 -41.07
N LEU A 19 7.20 25.32 -39.92
CA LEU A 19 6.97 23.90 -39.65
C LEU A 19 5.50 23.55 -39.42
N LEU A 20 4.70 24.44 -38.84
CA LEU A 20 3.25 24.27 -38.70
C LEU A 20 2.54 24.27 -40.06
N ASN A 21 3.09 24.97 -41.06
CA ASN A 21 2.61 24.93 -42.43
C ASN A 21 2.98 23.61 -43.12
N VAL A 22 4.21 23.13 -42.93
CA VAL A 22 4.63 21.80 -43.42
C VAL A 22 3.79 20.71 -42.78
N GLU A 23 3.60 20.74 -41.46
CA GLU A 23 2.72 19.84 -40.71
C GLU A 23 1.32 19.82 -41.30
N LYS A 24 0.74 21.00 -41.58
CA LYS A 24 -0.59 21.12 -42.19
C LYS A 24 -0.65 20.47 -43.56
N GLN A 25 0.36 20.67 -44.42
CA GLN A 25 0.41 20.05 -45.75
C GLN A 25 0.53 18.53 -45.67
N MET A 26 1.46 18.03 -44.85
CA MET A 26 1.70 16.58 -44.68
C MET A 26 0.48 15.87 -44.06
N ARG A 27 -0.20 16.54 -43.12
CA ARG A 27 -1.44 16.04 -42.51
C ARG A 27 -2.58 15.95 -43.52
N LEU A 28 -2.75 16.96 -44.38
CA LEU A 28 -3.75 16.93 -45.45
C LEU A 28 -3.41 15.89 -46.53
N ALA A 29 -2.13 15.62 -46.75
CA ALA A 29 -1.64 14.56 -47.63
C ALA A 29 -1.77 13.15 -47.02
N GLY A 30 -2.07 13.03 -45.72
CA GLY A 30 -2.15 11.75 -45.01
C GLY A 30 -0.81 11.09 -44.73
N ASP A 31 0.31 11.83 -44.86
CA ASP A 31 1.64 11.30 -44.55
C ASP A 31 1.88 11.26 -43.05
N VAL A 32 1.76 10.06 -42.47
CA VAL A 32 1.97 9.80 -41.04
C VAL A 32 3.41 10.07 -40.62
N ALA A 33 4.39 9.69 -41.44
CA ALA A 33 5.80 9.79 -41.09
C ALA A 33 6.26 11.26 -41.13
N GLY A 34 5.88 11.98 -42.19
CA GLY A 34 6.13 13.42 -42.32
C GLY A 34 5.46 14.24 -41.23
N THR A 35 4.19 13.96 -40.94
CA THR A 35 3.46 14.67 -39.86
C THR A 35 4.09 14.41 -38.49
N LYS A 36 4.47 13.15 -38.19
CA LYS A 36 5.17 12.81 -36.95
C LYS A 36 6.50 13.56 -36.82
N LYS A 37 7.29 13.59 -37.89
CA LYS A 37 8.61 14.25 -37.90
C LYS A 37 8.47 15.77 -37.70
N ALA A 38 7.56 16.41 -38.43
CA ALA A 38 7.31 17.84 -38.30
C ALA A 38 6.88 18.22 -36.88
N VAL A 39 6.00 17.43 -36.26
CA VAL A 39 5.56 17.67 -34.87
C VAL A 39 6.71 17.47 -33.87
N ILE A 40 7.54 16.44 -34.04
CA ILE A 40 8.73 16.24 -33.20
C ILE A 40 9.71 17.41 -33.33
N GLU A 41 9.98 17.86 -34.56
CA GLU A 41 10.88 18.99 -34.83
C GLU A 41 10.37 20.30 -34.20
N ILE A 42 9.06 20.55 -34.22
CA ILE A 42 8.46 21.72 -33.55
C ILE A 42 8.74 21.67 -32.04
N VAL A 43 8.49 20.52 -31.40
CA VAL A 43 8.72 20.33 -29.96
C VAL A 43 10.21 20.44 -29.62
N GLU A 44 11.09 19.86 -30.44
CA GLU A 44 12.54 19.91 -30.25
C GLU A 44 13.10 21.33 -30.42
N LEU A 45 12.60 22.12 -31.38
CA LEU A 45 13.00 23.51 -31.54
C LEU A 45 12.60 24.37 -30.34
N CYS A 46 11.37 24.21 -29.84
CA CYS A 46 10.92 24.94 -28.66
C CYS A 46 11.74 24.56 -27.42
N TYR A 47 12.11 23.27 -27.28
CA TYR A 47 12.99 22.79 -26.22
C TYR A 47 14.41 23.37 -26.33
N LYS A 48 15.03 23.34 -27.53
CA LYS A 48 16.37 23.91 -27.77
C LYS A 48 16.45 25.41 -27.47
N ALA A 49 15.37 26.13 -27.74
CA ALA A 49 15.25 27.55 -27.43
C ALA A 49 14.92 27.83 -25.95
N ARG A 50 14.66 26.79 -25.13
CA ARG A 50 14.19 26.88 -23.74
C ARG A 50 12.90 27.71 -23.58
N ALA A 51 12.09 27.81 -24.64
CA ALA A 51 10.84 28.56 -24.67
C ALA A 51 9.67 27.66 -24.23
N TRP A 52 9.59 27.34 -22.93
CA TRP A 52 8.62 26.39 -22.38
C TRP A 52 7.16 26.83 -22.51
N LYS A 53 6.90 28.15 -22.44
CA LYS A 53 5.54 28.70 -22.67
C LYS A 53 5.08 28.46 -24.10
N THR A 54 5.93 28.82 -25.07
CA THR A 54 5.67 28.57 -26.49
C THR A 54 5.51 27.08 -26.75
N LEU A 55 6.32 26.21 -26.12
CA LEU A 55 6.16 24.76 -26.23
C LEU A 55 4.76 24.30 -25.78
N ASN A 56 4.30 24.76 -24.61
CA ASN A 56 2.98 24.41 -24.08
C ASN A 56 1.85 24.86 -25.01
N ASP A 57 1.94 26.08 -25.53
CA ASP A 57 0.95 26.63 -26.47
C ASP A 57 0.92 25.81 -27.77
N GLN A 58 2.07 25.43 -28.32
CA GLN A 58 2.14 24.61 -29.52
C GLN A 58 1.61 23.19 -29.30
N ILE A 59 1.90 22.56 -28.15
CA ILE A 59 1.35 21.25 -27.76
C ILE A 59 -0.18 21.29 -27.73
N VAL A 60 -0.76 22.33 -27.10
CA VAL A 60 -2.22 22.51 -27.03
C VAL A 60 -2.81 22.80 -28.40
N LEU A 61 -2.14 23.63 -29.21
CA LEU A 61 -2.59 24.00 -30.55
C LEU A 61 -2.65 22.77 -31.46
N ILE A 62 -1.56 22.01 -31.57
CA ILE A 62 -1.46 20.81 -32.41
C ILE A 62 -2.48 19.76 -31.96
N ALA A 63 -2.66 19.59 -30.65
CA ALA A 63 -3.63 18.65 -30.09
C ALA A 63 -5.10 19.00 -30.36
N LYS A 64 -5.42 20.30 -30.53
CA LYS A 64 -6.77 20.80 -30.84
C LYS A 64 -7.06 20.88 -32.34
N ARG A 65 -6.07 20.70 -33.22
CA ARG A 65 -6.27 20.75 -34.67
C ARG A 65 -7.25 19.67 -35.13
N ARG A 66 -8.30 20.08 -35.86
CA ARG A 66 -9.31 19.16 -36.42
C ARG A 66 -8.68 18.22 -37.44
N GLY A 67 -8.82 16.92 -37.22
CA GLY A 67 -8.29 15.88 -38.09
C GLY A 67 -6.79 15.67 -37.93
N GLN A 68 -6.25 15.86 -36.73
CA GLN A 68 -4.87 15.49 -36.43
C GLN A 68 -4.70 13.98 -36.30
N LEU A 69 -3.57 13.46 -36.80
CA LEU A 69 -3.26 12.03 -36.79
C LEU A 69 -2.93 11.56 -35.36
N LYS A 70 -3.53 10.42 -34.95
CA LYS A 70 -3.33 9.83 -33.62
C LYS A 70 -1.84 9.57 -33.33
N GLN A 71 -1.12 9.00 -34.30
CA GLN A 71 0.32 8.71 -34.15
C GLN A 71 1.17 9.98 -33.96
N ALA A 72 0.77 11.10 -34.56
CA ALA A 72 1.48 12.38 -34.41
C ALA A 72 1.29 12.94 -32.98
N VAL A 73 0.07 12.86 -32.44
CA VAL A 73 -0.22 13.27 -31.05
C VAL A 73 0.52 12.36 -30.06
N THR A 74 0.50 11.04 -30.25
CA THR A 74 1.24 10.11 -29.37
C THR A 74 2.74 10.42 -29.39
N ALA A 75 3.33 10.62 -30.56
CA ALA A 75 4.75 10.94 -30.68
C ALA A 75 5.10 12.29 -30.03
N MET A 76 4.24 13.29 -30.18
CA MET A 76 4.39 14.60 -29.55
C MET A 76 4.44 14.47 -28.02
N VAL A 77 3.48 13.75 -27.43
CA VAL A 77 3.38 13.55 -25.98
C VAL A 77 4.58 12.77 -25.47
N GLN A 78 4.96 11.68 -26.13
CA GLN A 78 6.13 10.86 -25.76
C GLN A 78 7.44 11.65 -25.81
N GLN A 79 7.62 12.51 -26.82
CA GLN A 79 8.80 13.37 -26.90
C GLN A 79 8.81 14.43 -25.80
N ALA A 80 7.68 15.10 -25.58
CA ALA A 80 7.56 16.12 -24.54
C ALA A 80 7.75 15.54 -23.12
N MET A 81 7.37 14.27 -22.90
CA MET A 81 7.59 13.57 -21.63
C MET A 81 9.07 13.41 -21.27
N GLN A 82 9.97 13.28 -22.25
CA GLN A 82 11.41 13.15 -22.01
C GLN A 82 12.01 14.46 -21.49
N TYR A 83 11.45 15.60 -21.89
CA TYR A 83 11.94 16.92 -21.50
C TYR A 83 11.51 17.37 -20.10
N ILE A 84 10.58 16.65 -19.46
CA ILE A 84 10.05 17.01 -18.13
C ILE A 84 11.18 17.04 -17.09
N ASP A 85 12.11 16.10 -17.16
CA ASP A 85 13.16 15.96 -16.15
C ASP A 85 14.28 17.02 -16.34
N ASP A 86 14.43 17.57 -17.55
CA ASP A 86 15.39 18.63 -17.90
C ASP A 86 14.88 20.05 -17.62
N THR A 87 13.65 20.18 -17.12
CA THR A 87 13.07 21.49 -16.80
C THR A 87 13.86 22.19 -15.68
N PRO A 88 14.17 23.49 -15.84
CA PRO A 88 15.02 24.23 -14.90
C PRO A 88 14.30 24.54 -13.58
N ASP A 89 12.97 24.63 -13.59
CA ASP A 89 12.18 25.07 -12.46
C ASP A 89 10.94 24.19 -12.23
N ILE A 90 10.54 24.06 -10.96
CA ILE A 90 9.41 23.22 -10.53
C ILE A 90 8.10 23.73 -11.13
N ASP A 91 7.89 25.04 -11.23
CA ASP A 91 6.64 25.59 -11.78
C ASP A 91 6.55 25.29 -13.29
N THR A 92 7.66 25.45 -14.03
CA THR A 92 7.70 25.09 -15.46
C THR A 92 7.44 23.60 -15.69
N ARG A 93 7.92 22.74 -14.79
CA ARG A 93 7.65 21.30 -14.80
C ARG A 93 6.17 21.01 -14.61
N VAL A 94 5.54 21.65 -13.63
CA VAL A 94 4.11 21.50 -13.33
C VAL A 94 3.24 22.01 -14.47
N GLU A 95 3.58 23.14 -15.09
CA GLU A 95 2.85 23.68 -16.24
C GLU A 95 2.89 22.74 -17.45
N LEU A 96 4.07 22.21 -17.79
CA LEU A 96 4.22 21.24 -18.88
C LEU A 96 3.42 19.96 -18.62
N ILE A 97 3.48 19.41 -17.40
CA ILE A 97 2.70 18.23 -17.03
C ILE A 97 1.20 18.50 -17.12
N LYS A 98 0.73 19.67 -16.65
CA LYS A 98 -0.68 20.07 -16.77
C LYS A 98 -1.11 20.20 -18.24
N ALA A 99 -0.29 20.80 -19.10
CA ALA A 99 -0.56 20.91 -20.52
C ALA A 99 -0.67 19.53 -21.19
N LEU A 100 0.25 18.63 -20.90
CA LEU A 100 0.23 17.26 -21.42
C LEU A 100 -0.96 16.45 -20.89
N ASN A 101 -1.32 16.61 -19.61
CA ASN A 101 -2.48 15.94 -19.02
C ASN A 101 -3.79 16.41 -19.71
N ASN A 102 -3.95 17.72 -19.89
CA ASN A 102 -5.09 18.30 -20.61
C ASN A 102 -5.20 17.80 -22.06
N VAL A 103 -4.05 17.69 -22.75
CA VAL A 103 -4.00 17.18 -24.12
C VAL A 103 -4.32 15.70 -24.20
N SER A 104 -4.02 14.92 -23.16
CA SER A 104 -4.21 13.47 -23.10
C SER A 104 -5.58 13.07 -22.56
N ALA A 105 -6.31 13.99 -21.91
CA ALA A 105 -7.64 13.76 -21.39
C ALA A 105 -8.63 13.36 -22.51
N GLY A 106 -9.34 12.25 -22.32
CA GLY A 106 -10.36 11.74 -23.26
C GLY A 106 -9.81 11.05 -24.50
N LYS A 107 -8.50 10.80 -24.59
CA LYS A 107 -7.87 10.12 -25.74
C LYS A 107 -7.34 8.75 -25.34
N ILE A 108 -8.07 7.71 -25.72
CA ILE A 108 -7.77 6.29 -25.40
C ILE A 108 -6.33 5.88 -25.77
N TYR A 109 -5.77 6.45 -26.84
CA TYR A 109 -4.45 6.09 -27.38
C TYR A 109 -3.25 6.75 -26.67
N VAL A 110 -3.49 7.59 -25.66
CA VAL A 110 -2.44 8.22 -24.81
C VAL A 110 -2.75 8.09 -23.31
N GLU A 111 -3.61 7.13 -22.93
CA GLU A 111 -4.01 6.94 -21.52
C GLU A 111 -2.86 6.42 -20.64
N ILE A 112 -1.93 5.65 -21.19
CA ILE A 112 -0.75 5.16 -20.45
C ILE A 112 0.18 6.32 -20.13
N GLU A 113 0.47 7.16 -21.13
CA GLU A 113 1.25 8.39 -20.98
C GLU A 113 0.61 9.33 -19.96
N ARG A 114 -0.72 9.49 -20.00
CA ARG A 114 -1.48 10.26 -19.00
C ARG A 114 -1.28 9.72 -17.59
N ALA A 115 -1.34 8.40 -17.39
CA ALA A 115 -1.11 7.80 -16.08
C ALA A 115 0.29 8.07 -15.54
N ARG A 116 1.31 7.93 -16.37
CA ARG A 116 2.71 8.23 -16.01
C ARG A 116 2.89 9.71 -15.65
N LEU A 117 2.27 10.62 -16.41
CA LEU A 117 2.28 12.06 -16.13
C LEU A 117 1.64 12.40 -14.79
N ILE A 118 0.47 11.83 -14.50
CA ILE A 118 -0.22 12.05 -13.22
C ILE A 118 0.60 11.49 -12.06
N LYS A 119 1.25 10.33 -12.22
CA LYS A 119 2.17 9.80 -11.20
C LYS A 119 3.32 10.78 -10.91
N LYS A 120 3.94 11.36 -11.95
CA LYS A 120 4.98 12.39 -11.78
C LYS A 120 4.43 13.65 -11.08
N LEU A 121 3.22 14.10 -11.46
CA LEU A 121 2.58 15.26 -10.84
C LEU A 121 2.25 15.02 -9.36
N ALA A 122 1.73 13.84 -9.02
CA ALA A 122 1.40 13.45 -7.66
C ALA A 122 2.65 13.46 -6.77
N LYS A 123 3.79 12.95 -7.27
CA LYS A 123 5.07 13.00 -6.55
C LYS A 123 5.53 14.42 -6.26
N ILE A 124 5.44 15.34 -7.23
CA ILE A 124 5.77 16.75 -7.02
C ILE A 124 4.84 17.38 -5.96
N LYS A 125 3.55 17.04 -5.99
CA LYS A 125 2.57 17.53 -5.01
C LYS A 125 2.80 16.96 -3.61
N GLU A 126 3.24 15.71 -3.51
CA GLU A 126 3.65 15.07 -2.26
C GLU A 126 4.88 15.76 -1.67
N GLU A 127 5.90 16.05 -2.49
CA GLU A 127 7.10 16.80 -2.08
C GLU A 127 6.77 18.23 -1.60
N GLN A 128 5.67 18.81 -2.10
CA GLN A 128 5.12 20.10 -1.65
C GLN A 128 4.25 19.98 -0.37
N GLY A 129 4.05 18.78 0.18
CA GLY A 129 3.19 18.52 1.33
C GLY A 129 1.69 18.50 1.01
N LEU A 130 1.29 18.59 -0.26
CA LEU A 130 -0.10 18.59 -0.71
C LEU A 130 -0.60 17.16 -0.97
N ILE A 131 -0.55 16.32 0.06
CA ILE A 131 -0.91 14.88 -0.01
C ILE A 131 -2.37 14.69 -0.46
N ALA A 132 -3.28 15.54 0.01
CA ALA A 132 -4.71 15.44 -0.34
C ALA A 132 -4.95 15.65 -1.85
N GLU A 133 -4.27 16.63 -2.47
CA GLU A 133 -4.35 16.86 -3.91
C GLU A 133 -3.70 15.73 -4.70
N ALA A 134 -2.54 15.23 -4.23
CA ALA A 134 -1.86 14.10 -4.87
C ALA A 134 -2.74 12.83 -4.89
N ALA A 135 -3.45 12.56 -3.80
CA ALA A 135 -4.36 11.43 -3.68
C ALA A 135 -5.55 11.55 -4.66
N GLU A 136 -6.19 12.73 -4.74
CA GLU A 136 -7.30 12.96 -5.68
C GLU A 136 -6.85 12.82 -7.14
N LEU A 137 -5.72 13.42 -7.51
CA LEU A 137 -5.17 13.31 -8.87
C LEU A 137 -4.92 11.85 -9.28
N MET A 138 -4.33 11.05 -8.39
CA MET A 138 -4.08 9.64 -8.65
C MET A 138 -5.37 8.82 -8.78
N GLN A 139 -6.43 9.18 -8.05
CA GLN A 139 -7.72 8.49 -8.07
C GLN A 139 -8.54 8.73 -9.35
N GLU A 140 -8.29 9.83 -10.07
CA GLU A 140 -8.97 10.10 -11.35
C GLU A 140 -8.71 9.03 -12.42
N ILE A 141 -7.64 8.24 -12.27
CA ILE A 141 -7.24 7.23 -13.25
C ILE A 141 -7.51 5.82 -12.72
N ALA A 142 -8.40 5.13 -13.41
CA ALA A 142 -8.69 3.72 -13.21
C ALA A 142 -7.77 2.83 -14.07
N VAL A 143 -6.49 2.71 -13.69
CA VAL A 143 -5.46 1.92 -14.42
C VAL A 143 -5.81 0.44 -14.55
N GLU A 144 -6.72 -0.08 -13.72
CA GLU A 144 -7.25 -1.44 -13.82
C GLU A 144 -7.92 -1.71 -15.17
N THR A 145 -8.50 -0.68 -15.79
CA THR A 145 -9.22 -0.78 -17.07
C THR A 145 -8.30 -0.80 -18.29
N PHE A 146 -7.02 -0.43 -18.13
CA PHE A 146 -6.10 -0.21 -19.26
C PHE A 146 -5.56 -1.53 -19.82
N GLY A 147 -6.15 -2.04 -20.91
CA GLY A 147 -5.73 -3.31 -21.52
C GLY A 147 -4.25 -3.40 -21.90
N ALA A 148 -3.65 -2.30 -22.36
CA ALA A 148 -2.29 -2.25 -22.91
C ALA A 148 -1.18 -1.91 -21.88
N MET A 149 -1.52 -1.63 -20.62
CA MET A 149 -0.54 -1.34 -19.56
C MET A 149 0.00 -2.63 -18.94
N ALA A 150 1.31 -2.69 -18.68
CA ALA A 150 1.95 -3.82 -18.03
C ALA A 150 1.31 -4.14 -16.67
N LYS A 151 1.21 -5.43 -16.35
CA LYS A 151 0.59 -5.90 -15.09
C LYS A 151 1.32 -5.33 -13.86
N THR A 152 2.65 -5.33 -13.89
CA THR A 152 3.49 -4.78 -12.80
C THR A 152 3.27 -3.28 -12.62
N GLU A 153 3.17 -2.52 -13.72
CA GLU A 153 2.89 -1.09 -13.70
C GLU A 153 1.51 -0.78 -13.09
N LYS A 154 0.48 -1.54 -13.47
CA LYS A 154 -0.86 -1.42 -12.86
C LYS A 154 -0.83 -1.64 -11.36
N ILE A 155 -0.18 -2.71 -10.90
CA ILE A 155 -0.09 -3.03 -9.48
C ILE A 155 0.64 -1.90 -8.76
N ALA A 156 1.81 -1.50 -9.24
CA ALA A 156 2.58 -0.41 -8.64
C ALA A 156 1.77 0.89 -8.55
N PHE A 157 0.97 1.20 -9.56
CA PHE A 157 0.11 2.39 -9.55
C PHE A 157 -1.02 2.29 -8.52
N ILE A 158 -1.70 1.14 -8.42
CA ILE A 158 -2.77 0.93 -7.41
C ILE A 158 -2.18 0.95 -5.99
N LEU A 159 -0.98 0.39 -5.79
CA LEU A 159 -0.28 0.45 -4.50
C LEU A 159 0.02 1.89 -4.09
N GLU A 160 0.46 2.73 -5.02
CA GLU A 160 0.66 4.15 -4.76
C GLU A 160 -0.66 4.87 -4.43
N GLN A 161 -1.77 4.52 -5.09
CA GLN A 161 -3.09 5.05 -4.73
C GLN A 161 -3.49 4.66 -3.31
N VAL A 162 -3.27 3.40 -2.91
CA VAL A 162 -3.57 2.93 -1.55
C VAL A 162 -2.72 3.68 -0.53
N ARG A 163 -1.42 3.82 -0.80
CA ARG A 163 -0.46 4.58 0.02
C ARG A 163 -0.97 6.01 0.28
N LEU A 164 -1.23 6.78 -0.78
CA LEU A 164 -1.69 8.16 -0.66
C LEU A 164 -3.05 8.28 0.06
N CYS A 165 -3.94 7.29 -0.09
CA CYS A 165 -5.19 7.25 0.67
C CYS A 165 -4.93 7.02 2.17
N LEU A 166 -3.98 6.16 2.52
CA LEU A 166 -3.59 5.91 3.91
C LEU A 166 -2.94 7.14 4.53
N ASP A 167 -2.09 7.87 3.80
CA ASP A 167 -1.50 9.15 4.24
C ASP A 167 -2.57 10.22 4.49
N ARG A 168 -3.71 10.14 3.81
CA ARG A 168 -4.87 11.01 3.99
C ARG A 168 -5.85 10.52 5.07
N GLU A 169 -5.51 9.46 5.81
CA GLU A 169 -6.40 8.82 6.80
C GLU A 169 -7.73 8.30 6.20
N ASP A 170 -7.76 8.04 4.90
CA ASP A 170 -8.95 7.60 4.18
C ASP A 170 -8.98 6.08 4.05
N TYR A 171 -9.25 5.43 5.17
CA TYR A 171 -9.19 3.97 5.28
C TYR A 171 -10.24 3.25 4.42
N VAL A 172 -11.41 3.86 4.23
CA VAL A 172 -12.48 3.27 3.41
C VAL A 172 -12.07 3.24 1.93
N ARG A 173 -11.53 4.35 1.40
CA ARG A 173 -11.06 4.37 0.02
C ARG A 173 -9.84 3.47 -0.18
N ALA A 174 -8.90 3.45 0.78
CA ALA A 174 -7.76 2.54 0.75
C ALA A 174 -8.20 1.05 0.70
N GLN A 175 -9.24 0.67 1.45
CA GLN A 175 -9.81 -0.67 1.41
C GLN A 175 -10.47 -1.00 0.06
N ILE A 176 -11.15 -0.04 -0.57
CA ILE A 176 -11.78 -0.23 -1.88
C ILE A 176 -10.71 -0.44 -2.95
N LEU A 177 -9.63 0.36 -2.90
CA LEU A 177 -8.52 0.29 -3.85
C LEU A 177 -7.71 -0.99 -3.71
N SER A 178 -7.44 -1.46 -2.48
CA SER A 178 -6.72 -2.72 -2.28
C SER A 178 -7.45 -3.93 -2.84
N ARG A 179 -8.79 -3.93 -2.82
CA ARG A 179 -9.62 -4.98 -3.43
C ARG A 179 -9.54 -5.02 -4.96
N LYS A 180 -9.07 -3.95 -5.62
CA LYS A 180 -8.85 -3.94 -7.07
C LYS A 180 -7.68 -4.83 -7.50
N ILE A 181 -6.75 -5.12 -6.58
CA ILE A 181 -5.65 -6.05 -6.81
C ILE A 181 -6.14 -7.46 -6.51
N SER A 182 -6.33 -8.28 -7.54
CA SER A 182 -6.70 -9.68 -7.33
C SER A 182 -5.52 -10.46 -6.72
N PRO A 183 -5.70 -11.19 -5.61
CA PRO A 183 -4.64 -12.00 -4.99
C PRO A 183 -4.00 -13.01 -5.94
N ARG A 184 -4.77 -13.50 -6.93
CA ARG A 184 -4.31 -14.44 -7.97
C ARG A 184 -3.26 -13.86 -8.91
N VAL A 185 -3.09 -12.53 -8.94
CA VAL A 185 -2.06 -11.86 -9.76
C VAL A 185 -0.65 -12.13 -9.21
N PHE A 186 -0.54 -12.49 -7.93
CA PHE A 186 0.72 -12.83 -7.27
C PHE A 186 1.05 -14.33 -7.27
N ASP A 187 0.16 -15.17 -7.82
CA ASP A 187 0.42 -16.59 -8.06
C ASP A 187 1.21 -16.74 -9.36
N VAL A 188 2.54 -16.82 -9.22
CA VAL A 188 3.41 -17.17 -10.33
C VAL A 188 3.35 -18.68 -10.50
N ASP A 189 2.48 -19.14 -11.39
CA ASP A 189 2.41 -20.51 -11.88
C ASP A 189 3.59 -20.70 -12.86
N PRO A 190 4.68 -21.43 -12.51
CA PRO A 190 5.87 -21.55 -13.38
C PRO A 190 5.59 -22.28 -14.71
N SER A 191 4.39 -22.85 -14.87
CA SER A 191 3.93 -23.49 -16.11
C SER A 191 3.48 -22.50 -17.20
N LYS A 192 3.23 -21.23 -16.86
CA LYS A 192 2.65 -20.23 -17.79
C LYS A 192 3.66 -19.31 -18.48
N GLU A 193 4.92 -19.29 -18.05
CA GLU A 193 5.97 -18.46 -18.70
C GLU A 193 6.43 -19.00 -20.06
N LYS A 194 6.13 -20.26 -20.40
CA LYS A 194 6.58 -20.90 -21.67
C LYS A 194 5.60 -20.81 -22.84
N LYS A 195 4.69 -19.84 -22.88
CA LYS A 195 3.96 -19.54 -24.13
C LYS A 195 4.56 -18.31 -24.79
N LYS A 196 5.38 -18.54 -25.82
CA LYS A 196 5.77 -17.50 -26.78
C LYS A 196 4.53 -16.70 -27.21
N PRO A 197 4.59 -15.36 -27.27
CA PRO A 197 3.46 -14.57 -27.75
C PRO A 197 3.16 -14.99 -29.19
N LYS A 198 1.89 -15.35 -29.45
CA LYS A 198 1.38 -15.50 -30.81
C LYS A 198 1.24 -14.10 -31.41
N GLU A 199 1.71 -13.97 -32.63
CA GLU A 199 1.63 -12.76 -33.45
C GLU A 199 0.18 -12.28 -33.54
N GLY A 200 -0.12 -11.10 -32.95
CA GLY A 200 -1.46 -10.50 -32.95
C GLY A 200 -1.99 -10.00 -31.61
N ASP A 201 -1.30 -10.24 -30.48
CA ASP A 201 -1.72 -9.70 -29.18
C ASP A 201 -1.38 -8.20 -29.08
N ASN A 202 -2.32 -7.41 -28.54
CA ASN A 202 -2.17 -5.96 -28.35
C ASN A 202 -0.81 -5.65 -27.73
N VAL A 203 -0.03 -4.77 -28.36
CA VAL A 203 1.31 -4.37 -27.89
C VAL A 203 1.20 -3.82 -26.46
N VAL A 204 1.50 -4.67 -25.47
CA VAL A 204 1.61 -4.25 -24.07
C VAL A 204 2.86 -3.40 -23.97
N GLN A 205 2.74 -2.16 -23.49
CA GLN A 205 3.93 -1.35 -23.25
C GLN A 205 4.72 -1.98 -22.09
N GLU A 206 6.02 -2.16 -22.30
CA GLU A 206 6.94 -2.60 -21.24
C GLU A 206 6.94 -1.59 -20.10
N ALA A 207 7.01 -2.11 -18.86
CA ALA A 207 7.12 -1.28 -17.68
C ALA A 207 8.45 -0.50 -17.72
N PRO A 208 8.45 0.81 -17.37
CA PRO A 208 9.68 1.56 -17.16
C PRO A 208 10.65 0.82 -16.21
N GLY A 209 11.96 0.92 -16.45
CA GLY A 209 12.99 0.22 -15.67
C GLY A 209 13.03 0.55 -14.17
N ASP A 210 12.39 1.64 -13.76
CA ASP A 210 12.22 2.06 -12.35
C ASP A 210 11.13 1.28 -11.59
N ILE A 211 10.35 0.42 -12.26
CA ILE A 211 9.27 -0.33 -11.62
C ILE A 211 9.84 -1.64 -11.05
N PRO A 212 9.70 -1.89 -9.72
CA PRO A 212 10.22 -3.10 -9.10
C PRO A 212 9.57 -4.36 -9.70
N SER A 213 10.29 -5.48 -9.61
CA SER A 213 9.78 -6.77 -10.08
C SER A 213 8.50 -7.18 -9.36
N LEU A 214 7.71 -8.10 -9.93
CA LEU A 214 6.47 -8.60 -9.31
C LEU A 214 6.71 -9.16 -7.90
N GLN A 215 7.88 -9.75 -7.66
CA GLN A 215 8.26 -10.31 -6.35
C GLN A 215 8.61 -9.21 -5.33
N GLU A 216 9.27 -8.14 -5.75
CA GLU A 216 9.57 -6.99 -4.88
C GLU A 216 8.30 -6.19 -4.57
N LEU A 217 7.43 -5.96 -5.56
CA LEU A 217 6.12 -5.34 -5.35
C LEU A 217 5.26 -6.15 -4.38
N LYS A 218 5.32 -7.49 -4.47
CA LYS A 218 4.68 -8.39 -3.51
C LYS A 218 5.24 -8.13 -2.11
N ARG A 219 6.56 -8.14 -1.93
CA ARG A 219 7.20 -7.87 -0.63
C ARG A 219 6.82 -6.51 -0.06
N ILE A 220 6.95 -5.44 -0.85
CA ILE A 220 6.59 -4.07 -0.44
C ILE A 220 5.13 -4.00 -0.01
N TYR A 221 4.21 -4.60 -0.78
CA TYR A 221 2.79 -4.63 -0.43
C TYR A 221 2.50 -5.38 0.88
N TYR A 222 3.08 -6.57 1.02
CA TYR A 222 2.90 -7.38 2.22
C TYR A 222 3.54 -6.71 3.44
N GLU A 223 4.75 -6.16 3.29
CA GLU A 223 5.44 -5.42 4.35
C GLU A 223 4.61 -4.23 4.82
N LEU A 224 4.09 -3.41 3.90
CA LEU A 224 3.27 -2.24 4.23
C LEU A 224 1.92 -2.61 4.86
N MET A 225 1.21 -3.61 4.32
CA MET A 225 -0.10 -4.01 4.86
C MET A 225 0.03 -4.73 6.19
N ILE A 226 0.92 -5.72 6.29
CA ILE A 226 1.08 -6.52 7.50
C ILE A 226 1.56 -5.65 8.65
N ARG A 227 2.51 -4.74 8.41
CA ARG A 227 3.05 -3.88 9.48
C ARG A 227 1.97 -3.00 10.10
N LYS A 228 1.17 -2.33 9.26
CA LYS A 228 0.01 -1.55 9.72
C LYS A 228 -1.01 -2.43 10.44
N ILE A 229 -1.38 -3.57 9.88
CA ILE A 229 -2.33 -4.50 10.52
C ILE A 229 -1.82 -4.91 11.91
N CYS A 230 -0.54 -5.22 12.04
CA CYS A 230 0.05 -5.59 13.33
C CYS A 230 -0.11 -4.48 14.37
N TRP A 231 0.25 -3.23 14.04
CA TRP A 231 0.08 -2.12 14.98
C TRP A 231 -1.39 -1.82 15.29
N TYR A 232 -2.28 -1.82 14.30
CA TYR A 232 -3.71 -1.62 14.55
C TYR A 232 -4.30 -2.73 15.43
N LEU A 233 -3.84 -3.98 15.28
CA LEU A 233 -4.26 -5.09 16.16
C LEU A 233 -3.73 -4.93 17.59
N VAL A 234 -2.50 -4.42 17.77
CA VAL A 234 -1.93 -4.11 19.08
C VAL A 234 -2.67 -2.94 19.75
N LEU A 235 -3.06 -1.92 18.99
CA LEU A 235 -3.78 -0.74 19.46
C LEU A 235 -5.29 -0.96 19.62
N SER A 236 -5.88 -1.98 18.97
CA SER A 236 -7.30 -2.30 19.11
C SER A 236 -7.63 -2.81 20.51
N PRO A 237 -8.78 -2.44 21.12
CA PRO A 237 -9.21 -3.00 22.39
C PRO A 237 -9.35 -4.52 22.30
N HIS A 238 -9.20 -5.22 23.42
CA HIS A 238 -9.35 -6.67 23.46
C HIS A 238 -10.82 -7.06 23.28
N ASP A 239 -11.13 -7.66 22.13
CA ASP A 239 -12.42 -8.25 21.84
C ASP A 239 -12.22 -9.62 21.16
N PRO A 240 -13.28 -10.45 21.06
CA PRO A 240 -13.18 -11.74 20.39
C PRO A 240 -12.72 -11.64 18.93
N MET A 241 -13.02 -10.52 18.26
CA MET A 241 -12.61 -10.24 16.88
C MET A 241 -11.10 -10.00 16.78
N GLN A 242 -10.54 -9.16 17.65
CA GLN A 242 -9.12 -8.86 17.76
C GLN A 242 -8.34 -10.13 18.09
N SER A 243 -8.83 -10.95 19.01
CA SER A 243 -8.22 -12.25 19.33
C SER A 243 -8.22 -13.20 18.12
N SER A 244 -9.33 -13.25 17.37
CA SER A 244 -9.44 -14.05 16.15
C SER A 244 -8.49 -13.56 15.06
N LEU A 245 -8.46 -12.25 14.80
CA LEU A 245 -7.60 -11.61 13.81
C LEU A 245 -6.11 -11.75 14.16
N LEU A 246 -5.77 -11.68 15.45
CA LEU A 246 -4.40 -11.76 15.93
C LEU A 246 -3.84 -13.19 15.76
N ASN A 247 -4.65 -14.21 16.05
CA ASN A 247 -4.30 -15.61 15.73
C ASN A 247 -4.23 -15.85 14.22
N ALA A 248 -5.19 -15.34 13.44
CA ALA A 248 -5.17 -15.47 11.98
C ALA A 248 -3.95 -14.81 11.33
N THR A 249 -3.51 -13.67 11.88
CA THR A 249 -2.30 -12.97 11.41
C THR A 249 -1.03 -13.73 11.79
N LEU A 250 -0.98 -14.37 12.96
CA LEU A 250 0.16 -15.19 13.40
C LEU A 250 0.36 -16.49 12.59
N ASP A 251 -0.74 -17.04 12.08
CA ASP A 251 -0.74 -18.22 11.21
C ASP A 251 -0.30 -17.91 9.76
N ASP A 252 -0.19 -16.63 9.39
CA ASP A 252 0.28 -16.24 8.06
C ASP A 252 1.77 -16.58 7.89
N LYS A 253 2.08 -17.34 6.84
CA LYS A 253 3.45 -17.73 6.48
C LYS A 253 4.31 -16.52 6.12
N ASN A 254 3.70 -15.47 5.57
CA ASN A 254 4.41 -14.25 5.17
C ASN A 254 4.89 -13.43 6.38
N LEU A 255 4.32 -13.67 7.57
CA LEU A 255 4.80 -13.05 8.81
C LEU A 255 6.22 -13.52 9.20
N SER A 256 6.71 -14.61 8.62
CA SER A 256 8.10 -15.05 8.78
C SER A 256 9.10 -14.10 8.12
N GLU A 257 8.68 -13.29 7.14
CA GLU A 257 9.51 -12.28 6.49
C GLU A 257 9.76 -11.08 7.42
N ILE A 258 8.93 -10.90 8.48
CA ILE A 258 9.03 -9.79 9.44
C ILE A 258 9.10 -10.34 10.88
N PRO A 259 10.29 -10.83 11.31
CA PRO A 259 10.43 -11.54 12.58
C PRO A 259 10.11 -10.69 13.83
N HIS A 260 10.41 -9.38 13.81
CA HIS A 260 10.16 -8.48 14.95
C HIS A 260 8.66 -8.33 15.27
N PHE A 261 7.82 -8.18 14.24
CA PHE A 261 6.36 -8.06 14.40
C PHE A 261 5.71 -9.39 14.79
N ARG A 262 6.25 -10.51 14.30
CA ARG A 262 5.83 -11.85 14.76
C ARG A 262 6.08 -12.04 16.25
N LEU A 263 7.22 -11.58 16.76
CA LEU A 263 7.53 -11.62 18.19
C LEU A 263 6.57 -10.75 19.01
N LEU A 264 6.28 -9.53 18.52
CA LEU A 264 5.33 -8.62 19.17
C LEU A 264 3.94 -9.24 19.31
N LEU A 265 3.39 -9.78 18.21
CA LEU A 265 2.09 -10.44 18.23
C LEU A 265 2.11 -11.70 19.10
N LYS A 266 3.20 -12.47 19.07
CA LYS A 266 3.34 -13.68 19.91
C LYS A 266 3.33 -13.33 21.40
N GLN A 267 4.03 -12.26 21.79
CA GLN A 267 4.04 -11.76 23.16
C GLN A 267 2.63 -11.36 23.63
N LEU A 268 1.80 -10.79 22.74
CA LEU A 268 0.40 -10.43 23.04
C LEU A 268 -0.55 -11.64 23.10
N VAL A 269 -0.26 -12.76 22.42
CA VAL A 269 -1.02 -14.01 22.56
C VAL A 269 -0.66 -14.76 23.83
N THR A 270 0.62 -14.78 24.17
CA THR A 270 1.07 -15.47 25.37
C THR A 270 0.42 -14.82 26.59
N MET A 271 -0.23 -15.62 27.45
CA MET A 271 -0.84 -15.16 28.70
C MET A 271 0.23 -14.81 29.77
N GLU A 272 1.31 -14.15 29.35
CA GLU A 272 2.44 -13.74 30.16
C GLU A 272 2.39 -12.23 30.39
N VAL A 273 2.76 -11.79 31.58
CA VAL A 273 2.81 -10.36 31.91
C VAL A 273 3.99 -9.72 31.18
N ILE A 274 3.71 -8.70 30.37
CA ILE A 274 4.73 -8.00 29.60
C ILE A 274 5.20 -6.77 30.37
N GLN A 275 6.51 -6.62 30.53
CA GLN A 275 7.10 -5.41 31.11
C GLN A 275 7.19 -4.29 30.06
N TRP A 276 6.44 -3.20 30.27
CA TRP A 276 6.37 -2.07 29.35
C TRP A 276 7.75 -1.53 28.93
N THR A 277 8.64 -1.31 29.91
CA THR A 277 9.95 -0.70 29.65
C THR A 277 10.81 -1.55 28.73
N SER A 278 10.75 -2.87 28.88
CA SER A 278 11.48 -3.80 28.01
C SER A 278 10.87 -3.85 26.61
N LEU A 279 9.54 -3.86 26.51
CA LEU A 279 8.85 -3.86 25.22
C LEU A 279 9.07 -2.54 24.46
N TRP A 280 8.87 -1.40 25.14
CA TRP A 280 9.02 -0.09 24.53
C TRP A 280 10.45 0.16 24.08
N ASN A 281 11.47 -0.20 24.85
CA ASN A 281 12.86 -0.02 24.42
C ASN A 281 13.24 -0.85 23.19
N MET A 282 12.58 -1.99 22.95
CA MET A 282 12.84 -2.80 21.75
C MET A 282 12.12 -2.26 20.51
N TYR A 283 10.90 -1.74 20.68
CA TYR A 283 10.04 -1.36 19.55
C TYR A 283 9.89 0.14 19.34
N LYS A 284 10.47 0.99 20.20
CA LYS A 284 10.38 2.45 20.09
C LYS A 284 10.95 2.96 18.77
N ASP A 285 12.14 2.49 18.38
CA ASP A 285 12.78 2.94 17.14
C ASP A 285 11.99 2.49 15.91
N GLU A 286 11.41 1.28 15.95
CA GLU A 286 10.53 0.79 14.88
C GLU A 286 9.20 1.58 14.84
N PHE A 287 8.58 1.86 16.00
CA PHE A 287 7.36 2.66 16.11
C PHE A 287 7.56 4.11 15.66
N GLU A 288 8.69 4.73 16.01
CA GLU A 288 9.06 6.09 15.56
C GLU A 288 9.42 6.10 14.07
N SER A 289 10.07 5.04 13.57
CA SER A 289 10.31 4.87 12.13
C SER A 289 9.01 4.73 11.35
N GLU A 290 7.99 4.12 11.96
CA GLU A 290 6.66 3.97 11.37
C GLU A 290 5.82 5.23 11.47
N ASN A 291 6.04 6.07 12.49
CA ASN A 291 5.54 7.43 12.51
C ASN A 291 6.09 8.29 11.35
N ASN A 292 7.29 7.95 10.87
CA ASN A 292 7.95 8.57 9.72
C ASN A 292 7.68 7.83 8.39
N LEU A 293 6.94 6.71 8.39
CA LEU A 293 6.65 5.89 7.21
C LEU A 293 5.14 5.82 6.97
N LEU A 294 4.72 6.28 5.79
CA LEU A 294 3.43 6.06 5.13
C LEU A 294 2.22 5.88 6.03
N GLY A 295 1.45 6.94 6.21
CA GLY A 295 0.12 6.98 6.82
C GLY A 295 -0.09 8.14 7.77
N GLY A 296 0.89 9.04 7.87
CA GLY A 296 1.01 9.95 9.01
C GLY A 296 1.36 9.19 10.30
N PRO A 297 1.50 9.90 11.42
CA PRO A 297 1.73 9.25 12.69
C PRO A 297 0.58 8.28 13.01
N LEU A 298 0.89 7.08 13.54
CA LEU A 298 -0.13 6.29 14.21
C LEU A 298 -0.75 7.20 15.27
N VAL A 299 -2.07 7.38 15.22
CA VAL A 299 -2.95 8.24 16.04
C VAL A 299 -2.16 9.07 17.06
N PRO A 300 -2.26 10.41 17.15
CA PRO A 300 -1.41 11.23 18.02
C PRO A 300 -1.36 10.85 19.53
N LYS A 301 -2.17 9.87 19.97
CA LYS A 301 -2.17 9.22 21.28
C LYS A 301 -1.86 7.72 21.27
N ALA A 302 -1.50 7.07 20.18
CA ALA A 302 -1.27 5.63 20.09
C ALA A 302 -0.18 5.16 21.05
N ALA A 303 0.90 5.93 21.18
CA ALA A 303 1.94 5.66 22.18
C ALA A 303 1.44 5.85 23.62
N GLU A 304 0.56 6.83 23.86
CA GLU A 304 -0.06 7.06 25.17
C GLU A 304 -1.13 6.02 25.49
N ASP A 305 -1.93 5.58 24.53
CA ASP A 305 -2.94 4.52 24.66
C ASP A 305 -2.27 3.17 24.89
N LEU A 306 -1.19 2.89 24.16
CA LEU A 306 -0.35 1.72 24.37
C LEU A 306 0.30 1.77 25.77
N LYS A 307 0.79 2.94 26.17
CA LYS A 307 1.35 3.18 27.52
C LYS A 307 0.29 3.08 28.61
N LEU A 308 -0.92 3.59 28.42
CA LEU A 308 -2.03 3.52 29.39
C LEU A 308 -2.53 2.09 29.57
N ARG A 309 -2.46 1.27 28.52
CA ARG A 309 -2.75 -0.16 28.61
C ARG A 309 -1.68 -0.96 29.35
N ILE A 310 -0.44 -0.48 29.40
CA ILE A 310 0.69 -1.27 29.92
C ILE A 310 1.28 -0.67 31.21
N ILE A 311 1.10 0.62 31.51
CA ILE A 311 1.62 1.28 32.73
C ILE A 311 0.49 1.67 33.71
N GLU A 312 0.34 0.81 34.72
CA GLU A 312 0.23 0.99 36.19
C GLU A 312 -0.25 2.27 36.90
N HIS A 313 -0.29 3.48 36.31
CA HIS A 313 -0.52 4.68 37.15
C HIS A 313 -1.98 4.92 37.60
N GLU A 314 -2.93 4.13 37.10
CA GLU A 314 -4.32 4.11 37.55
C GLU A 314 -4.88 2.67 37.55
N ALA A 315 -4.08 1.67 37.98
CA ALA A 315 -4.48 0.26 37.96
C ALA A 315 -5.85 -0.01 38.61
N GLU A 316 -6.17 0.71 39.69
CA GLU A 316 -7.46 0.60 40.37
C GLU A 316 -8.64 1.12 39.55
N LYS A 317 -8.46 2.25 38.86
CA LYS A 317 -9.49 2.85 38.00
C LYS A 317 -9.71 2.01 36.76
N HIS A 318 -8.62 1.49 36.17
CA HIS A 318 -8.72 0.60 35.01
C HIS A 318 -9.37 -0.74 35.37
N LEU A 319 -8.98 -1.34 36.50
CA LEU A 319 -9.68 -2.53 37.04
C LEU A 319 -11.17 -2.23 37.26
N SER A 320 -11.51 -1.06 37.78
CA SER A 320 -12.91 -0.64 37.96
C SER A 320 -13.65 -0.50 36.63
N GLU A 321 -13.04 0.15 35.62
CA GLU A 321 -13.60 0.30 34.27
C GLU A 321 -13.80 -1.05 33.58
N MET A 322 -12.84 -1.97 33.68
CA MET A 322 -12.94 -3.32 33.11
C MET A 322 -14.01 -4.19 33.79
N VAL A 323 -14.19 -4.02 35.11
CA VAL A 323 -15.28 -4.68 35.86
C VAL A 323 -16.64 -4.11 35.45
N VAL A 324 -16.75 -2.79 35.27
CA VAL A 324 -17.98 -2.14 34.76
C VAL A 324 -18.27 -2.58 33.31
N ALA A 325 -17.26 -2.68 32.46
CA ALA A 325 -17.37 -3.18 31.09
C ALA A 325 -17.61 -4.70 31.01
N SER A 326 -17.71 -5.40 32.15
CA SER A 326 -17.89 -6.86 32.23
C SER A 326 -16.80 -7.67 31.50
N SER A 327 -15.63 -7.06 31.28
CA SER A 327 -14.48 -7.73 30.63
C SER A 327 -13.71 -8.62 31.61
N LEU A 328 -13.75 -8.31 32.92
CA LEU A 328 -13.17 -9.13 33.98
C LEU A 328 -14.01 -9.07 35.26
N ILE A 329 -13.91 -10.12 36.08
CA ILE A 329 -14.52 -10.15 37.41
C ILE A 329 -13.40 -9.90 38.43
N ALA A 330 -13.47 -8.79 39.16
CA ALA A 330 -12.57 -8.49 40.25
C ALA A 330 -13.30 -7.74 41.37
N LYS A 331 -12.86 -7.97 42.60
CA LYS A 331 -13.27 -7.22 43.79
C LYS A 331 -12.05 -6.59 44.43
N ILE A 332 -12.11 -5.28 44.69
CA ILE A 332 -11.02 -4.49 45.26
C ILE A 332 -11.35 -4.20 46.73
N ASP A 333 -10.52 -4.72 47.64
CA ASP A 333 -10.55 -4.38 49.07
C ASP A 333 -9.51 -3.29 49.33
N ARG A 334 -9.96 -2.02 49.33
CA ARG A 334 -9.08 -0.84 49.48
C ARG A 334 -8.36 -0.78 50.83
N PRO A 335 -9.02 -1.02 51.99
CA PRO A 335 -8.33 -1.03 53.28
C PRO A 335 -7.27 -2.12 53.43
N MET A 336 -7.49 -3.30 52.85
CA MET A 336 -6.55 -4.43 52.95
C MET A 336 -5.53 -4.46 51.79
N GLY A 337 -5.76 -3.69 50.72
CA GLY A 337 -4.91 -3.69 49.53
C GLY A 337 -4.99 -4.99 48.71
N ILE A 338 -6.08 -5.75 48.84
CA ILE A 338 -6.25 -7.07 48.20
C ILE A 338 -7.21 -6.95 47.01
N VAL A 339 -6.79 -7.47 45.86
CA VAL A 339 -7.66 -7.64 44.69
C VAL A 339 -7.95 -9.13 44.49
N SER A 340 -9.22 -9.51 44.54
CA SER A 340 -9.67 -10.87 44.29
C SER A 340 -10.32 -10.98 42.92
N PHE A 341 -9.75 -11.80 42.03
CA PHE A 341 -10.30 -12.14 40.71
C PHE A 341 -11.21 -13.38 40.74
N GLN A 342 -11.45 -13.94 41.92
CA GLN A 342 -12.27 -15.13 42.07
C GLN A 342 -13.75 -14.75 42.09
N THR A 343 -14.55 -15.51 41.35
CA THR A 343 -16.01 -15.48 41.54
C THR A 343 -16.32 -15.99 42.94
N ALA A 344 -17.27 -15.32 43.62
CA ALA A 344 -17.79 -15.85 44.87
C ALA A 344 -18.50 -17.16 44.56
N LYS A 345 -17.89 -18.28 44.94
CA LYS A 345 -18.45 -19.61 44.68
C LYS A 345 -19.53 -19.88 45.72
N ASP A 346 -20.74 -20.13 45.25
CA ASP A 346 -21.80 -20.63 46.12
C ASP A 346 -21.52 -22.09 46.49
N SER A 347 -22.07 -22.56 47.62
CA SER A 347 -21.91 -23.93 48.11
C SER A 347 -22.22 -24.99 47.04
N ASN A 348 -23.19 -24.71 46.16
CA ASN A 348 -23.55 -25.58 45.05
C ASN A 348 -22.47 -25.65 43.95
N GLU A 349 -21.80 -24.54 43.63
CA GLU A 349 -20.69 -24.54 42.66
C GLU A 349 -19.48 -25.33 43.18
N VAL A 350 -19.21 -25.22 44.49
CA VAL A 350 -18.15 -26.00 45.13
C VAL A 350 -18.47 -27.49 45.05
N LEU A 351 -19.69 -27.90 45.40
CA LEU A 351 -20.13 -29.29 45.31
C LEU A 351 -20.09 -29.83 43.87
N ASN A 352 -20.51 -29.03 42.88
CA ASN A 352 -20.44 -29.40 41.47
C ASN A 352 -18.99 -29.55 40.98
N SER A 353 -18.08 -28.66 41.41
CA SER A 353 -16.65 -28.79 41.09
C SER A 353 -16.03 -30.06 41.69
N TRP A 354 -16.47 -30.44 42.89
CA TRP A 354 -16.07 -31.68 43.54
C TRP A 354 -16.59 -32.91 42.79
N ALA A 355 -17.86 -32.91 42.38
CA ALA A 355 -18.45 -33.98 41.59
C ALA A 355 -17.68 -34.22 40.27
N LEU A 356 -17.37 -33.15 39.53
CA LEU A 356 -16.59 -33.22 38.29
C LEU A 356 -15.16 -33.74 38.52
N ASN A 357 -14.53 -33.35 39.63
CA ASN A 357 -13.20 -33.85 39.98
C ASN A 357 -13.22 -35.35 40.33
N LEU A 358 -14.29 -35.82 40.98
CA LEU A 358 -14.46 -37.21 41.34
C LEU A 358 -14.68 -38.09 40.10
N GLU A 359 -15.45 -37.59 39.13
CA GLU A 359 -15.63 -38.26 37.83
C GLU A 359 -14.30 -38.37 37.07
N LYS A 360 -13.52 -37.29 36.99
CA LYS A 360 -12.16 -37.31 36.39
C LYS A 360 -11.21 -38.28 37.12
N LEU A 361 -11.29 -38.36 38.44
CA LEU A 361 -10.48 -39.28 39.23
C LEU A 361 -10.83 -40.73 38.91
N LEU A 362 -12.12 -41.06 38.83
CA LEU A 362 -12.58 -42.41 38.49
C LEU A 362 -12.12 -42.83 37.09
N ASP A 363 -12.22 -41.93 36.10
CA ASP A 363 -11.73 -42.17 34.73
C ASP A 363 -10.20 -42.39 34.71
N LEU A 364 -9.44 -41.62 35.50
CA LEU A 364 -7.99 -41.85 35.65
C LEU A 364 -7.65 -43.19 36.31
N VAL A 365 -8.42 -43.61 37.32
CA VAL A 365 -8.26 -44.92 37.96
C VAL A 365 -8.55 -46.04 36.97
N GLU A 366 -9.61 -45.92 36.17
CA GLU A 366 -9.96 -46.91 35.16
C GLU A 366 -8.87 -47.03 34.08
N LYS A 367 -8.37 -45.91 33.55
CA LYS A 367 -7.25 -45.88 32.60
C LYS A 367 -5.98 -46.49 33.19
N SER A 368 -5.69 -46.22 34.46
CA SER A 368 -4.54 -46.79 35.16
C SER A 368 -4.69 -48.30 35.33
N CYS A 369 -5.87 -48.80 35.69
CA CYS A 369 -6.16 -50.22 35.79
C CYS A 369 -5.97 -50.97 34.46
N HIS A 370 -6.37 -50.36 33.33
CA HIS A 370 -6.13 -50.91 31.99
C HIS A 370 -4.63 -50.99 31.66
N GLN A 371 -3.86 -49.95 31.97
CA GLN A 371 -2.40 -49.96 31.78
C GLN A 371 -1.72 -51.04 32.62
N ILE A 372 -2.10 -51.17 33.90
CA ILE A 372 -1.57 -52.21 34.79
C ILE A 372 -1.89 -53.62 34.24
N HIS A 373 -3.11 -53.85 33.76
CA HIS A 373 -3.48 -55.13 33.15
C HIS A 373 -2.64 -55.43 31.90
N LYS A 374 -2.44 -54.43 31.04
CA LYS A 374 -1.62 -54.55 29.83
C LYS A 374 -0.16 -54.91 30.19
N GLU A 375 0.46 -54.20 31.13
CA GLU A 375 1.82 -54.51 31.59
C GLU A 375 1.91 -55.89 32.24
N THR A 376 0.93 -56.26 33.05
CA THR A 376 0.88 -57.59 33.70
C THR A 376 0.83 -58.72 32.66
N MET A 377 0.09 -58.53 31.56
CA MET A 377 0.06 -59.50 30.45
C MET A 377 1.39 -59.59 29.72
N VAL A 378 2.07 -58.46 29.47
CA VAL A 378 3.41 -58.43 28.86
C VAL A 378 4.43 -59.15 29.74
N HIS A 379 4.48 -58.84 31.04
CA HIS A 379 5.40 -59.50 31.96
C HIS A 379 5.11 -61.01 32.12
N LYS A 380 3.83 -61.42 32.14
CA LYS A 380 3.44 -62.84 32.14
C LYS A 380 3.80 -63.56 30.83
N ALA A 381 3.78 -62.88 29.70
CA ALA A 381 4.21 -63.44 28.41
C ALA A 381 5.74 -63.61 28.36
N VAL A 382 6.49 -62.64 28.89
CA VAL A 382 7.97 -62.71 28.99
C VAL A 382 8.43 -63.82 29.95
N LEU A 383 7.68 -64.12 31.01
CA LEU A 383 7.97 -65.24 31.93
C LEU A 383 7.62 -66.62 31.35
N LYS A 384 6.88 -66.69 30.23
CA LYS A 384 6.47 -67.93 29.56
C LYS A 384 7.26 -68.23 28.28
N ALA A 385 8.04 -67.26 27.79
CA ALA A 385 9.03 -67.43 26.72
C ALA A 385 10.38 -67.81 27.34
#